data_AF-A0A0F9EPV7-F1
#
_entry.id   AF-A0A0F9EPV7-F1
#
_cell.length_a   1.000
_cell.length_b   1.000
_cell.length_c   1.000
_cell.angle_alpha   90.00
_cell.angle_beta   90.00
_cell.angle_gamma   90.00
#
_symmetry.space_group_name_H-M   'P 1'
#
loop_
_entity.id
_entity.type
_entity.pdbx_description
1 polymer ?
#
loop_
_entity_poly.entity_id
_entity_poly.type
_entity_poly.pdbx_seq_one_letter_code
_entity_poly.pdbx_strand_id
1 'polypeptide(L)'
;MNESLFELGSFQLSSGGTSSFRINAHKLTTDDWEALAHMALSILPPFGEVVGVPTGGEAFAEALLPHTSYGPVLVVDDVLTTGNSIRKVANDYKDSILLVAFSRMSPHPGIHAVFTLAQSPEQ
;
A
#
# COMPACT_ATOMS: atom_id res chain seq x y z
N MET A 1 13.65 21.00 -5.48
CA MET A 1 12.62 21.29 -4.46
C MET A 1 12.56 20.08 -3.54
N ASN A 2 12.52 20.27 -2.22
CA ASN A 2 12.30 19.16 -1.30
C ASN A 2 10.86 18.70 -1.45
N GLU A 3 10.66 17.52 -2.01
CA GLU A 3 9.36 16.85 -2.02
C GLU A 3 9.01 16.37 -0.60
N SER A 4 7.72 16.28 -0.29
CA SER A 4 7.20 15.91 1.03
C SER A 4 6.26 14.71 0.92
N LEU A 5 5.99 14.00 2.02
CA LEU A 5 5.07 12.85 2.02
C LEU A 5 3.67 13.24 1.50
N PHE A 6 3.17 14.41 1.90
CA PHE A 6 1.90 14.95 1.42
C PHE A 6 2.14 16.19 0.57
N GLU A 7 1.60 16.18 -0.64
CA GLU A 7 1.80 17.25 -1.61
C GLU A 7 0.44 17.75 -2.14
N LEU A 8 0.26 19.07 -2.17
CA LEU A 8 -0.86 19.74 -2.83
C LEU A 8 -0.45 20.17 -4.24
N GLY A 9 -1.35 20.00 -5.20
CA GLY A 9 -1.07 20.34 -6.60
C GLY A 9 -2.10 19.79 -7.57
N SER A 10 -1.77 19.77 -8.86
CA SER A 10 -2.58 19.10 -9.88
C SER A 10 -1.79 17.92 -10.42
N PHE A 11 -2.21 16.71 -10.08
CA PHE A 11 -1.52 15.47 -10.45
C PHE A 11 -2.38 14.68 -11.41
N GLN A 12 -1.85 14.37 -12.60
CA GLN A 12 -2.50 13.48 -13.55
C GLN A 12 -2.44 12.04 -13.02
N LEU A 13 -3.59 11.39 -12.89
CA LEU A 13 -3.69 9.99 -12.50
C LEU A 13 -3.54 9.09 -13.73
N SER A 14 -3.00 7.89 -13.51
CA SER A 14 -2.92 6.84 -14.54
C SER A 14 -4.30 6.41 -15.07
N SER A 15 -5.37 6.67 -14.31
CA SER A 15 -6.77 6.49 -14.73
C SER A 15 -7.28 7.55 -15.70
N GLY A 16 -6.49 8.58 -16.02
CA GLY A 16 -6.89 9.72 -16.87
C GLY A 16 -7.56 10.87 -16.11
N GLY A 17 -7.82 10.72 -14.81
CA GLY A 17 -8.33 11.80 -13.95
C GLY A 17 -7.23 12.73 -13.43
N THR A 18 -7.62 13.76 -12.68
CA THR A 18 -6.70 14.62 -11.92
C THR A 18 -6.94 14.50 -10.43
N SER A 19 -5.90 14.74 -9.64
CA SER A 19 -5.93 14.75 -8.19
C SER A 19 -5.37 16.06 -7.66
N SER A 20 -6.04 16.65 -6.66
CA SER A 20 -5.59 17.88 -5.98
C SER A 20 -4.44 17.64 -5.00
N PHE A 21 -4.12 16.37 -4.72
CA PHE A 21 -3.04 15.97 -3.82
C PHE A 21 -2.36 14.66 -4.27
N ARG A 22 -1.18 14.41 -3.72
CA ARG A 22 -0.42 13.17 -3.86
C ARG A 22 0.13 12.74 -2.49
N ILE A 23 0.14 11.43 -2.25
CA ILE A 23 0.92 10.81 -1.17
C ILE A 23 2.19 10.28 -1.83
N ASN A 24 3.33 10.87 -1.52
CA ASN A 24 4.63 10.53 -2.09
C ASN A 24 5.38 9.61 -1.13
N ALA A 25 5.08 8.31 -1.18
CA ALA A 25 5.63 7.33 -0.24
C ALA A 25 7.15 7.13 -0.40
N HIS A 26 7.76 7.58 -1.50
CA HIS A 26 9.22 7.66 -1.64
C HIS A 26 9.90 8.59 -0.63
N LYS A 27 9.13 9.36 0.15
CA LYS A 27 9.65 10.20 1.25
C LYS A 27 9.64 9.50 2.60
N LEU A 28 9.05 8.31 2.71
CA LEU A 28 9.15 7.51 3.91
C LEU A 28 10.57 6.97 4.07
N THR A 29 11.07 7.04 5.29
CA THR A 29 12.35 6.48 5.71
C THR A 29 12.19 4.99 6.02
N THR A 30 13.31 4.28 6.22
CA THR A 30 13.29 2.90 6.68
C THR A 30 12.54 2.75 8.00
N ASP A 31 12.78 3.63 8.97
CA ASP A 31 12.09 3.62 10.28
C ASP A 31 10.56 3.81 10.12
N ASP A 32 10.13 4.64 9.16
CA ASP A 32 8.70 4.79 8.87
C ASP A 32 8.10 3.48 8.33
N TRP A 33 8.81 2.77 7.45
CA TRP A 33 8.37 1.48 6.91
C TRP A 33 8.34 0.38 7.97
N GLU A 34 9.31 0.34 8.87
CA GLU A 34 9.31 -0.58 10.02
C GLU A 34 8.12 -0.30 10.94
N ALA A 35 7.82 0.97 11.21
CA ALA A 35 6.64 1.35 11.99
C ALA A 35 5.34 0.94 11.30
N LEU A 36 5.21 1.17 9.98
CA LEU A 36 4.07 0.73 9.19
C LEU A 36 3.91 -0.79 9.17
N ALA A 37 5.02 -1.53 9.07
CA ALA A 37 5.02 -2.99 9.15
C ALA A 37 4.49 -3.46 10.50
N HIS A 38 5.01 -2.91 11.60
CA HIS A 38 4.52 -3.21 12.94
C HIS A 38 3.02 -2.93 13.12
N MET A 39 2.52 -1.81 12.58
CA MET A 39 1.09 -1.51 12.60
C MET A 39 0.29 -2.53 11.79
N ALA A 40 0.77 -2.91 10.61
CA ALA A 40 0.12 -3.87 9.73
C ALA A 40 -0.04 -5.26 10.36
N LEU A 41 0.93 -5.71 11.19
CA LEU A 41 0.84 -7.01 11.87
C LEU A 41 -0.40 -7.15 12.77
N SER A 42 -0.97 -6.03 13.24
CA SER A 42 -2.19 -6.04 14.07
C SER A 42 -3.48 -6.34 13.28
N ILE A 43 -3.43 -6.20 11.95
CA ILE A 43 -4.59 -6.37 11.06
C ILE A 43 -4.43 -7.51 10.04
N LEU A 44 -3.26 -8.17 10.03
CA LEU A 44 -2.93 -9.24 9.08
C LEU A 44 -3.01 -10.61 9.76
N PRO A 45 -3.47 -11.65 9.04
CA PRO A 45 -3.18 -13.03 9.43
C PRO A 45 -1.70 -13.37 9.12
N PRO A 46 -1.18 -14.50 9.63
CA PRO A 46 0.17 -14.98 9.29
C PRO A 46 0.36 -15.15 7.77
N PHE A 47 1.56 -14.85 7.29
CA PHE A 47 1.97 -14.98 5.90
C PHE A 47 3.37 -15.61 5.80
N GLY A 48 3.62 -16.35 4.71
CA GLY A 48 4.86 -17.12 4.52
C GLY A 48 5.90 -16.42 3.66
N GLU A 49 5.48 -15.49 2.80
CA GLU A 49 6.31 -14.78 1.83
C GLU A 49 5.76 -13.37 1.65
N VAL A 50 6.62 -12.40 1.30
CA VAL A 50 6.20 -11.03 1.00
C VAL A 50 6.73 -10.61 -0.36
N VAL A 51 5.86 -10.01 -1.17
CA VAL A 51 6.17 -9.53 -2.52
C VAL A 51 5.72 -8.08 -2.64
N GLY A 52 6.67 -7.20 -2.97
CA GLY A 52 6.38 -5.80 -3.26
C GLY A 52 5.93 -5.60 -4.70
N VAL A 53 4.91 -4.76 -4.90
CA VAL A 53 4.62 -4.22 -6.24
C VAL A 53 5.83 -3.40 -6.72
N PRO A 54 6.37 -3.66 -7.92
CA PRO A 54 7.56 -2.95 -8.39
C PRO A 54 7.38 -1.44 -8.37
N THR A 55 8.43 -0.72 -7.97
CA THR A 55 8.48 0.75 -7.84
C THR A 55 7.57 1.41 -6.78
N GLY A 56 6.73 0.64 -6.06
CA GLY A 56 5.85 1.17 -4.99
C GLY A 56 5.96 0.40 -3.68
N GLY A 57 5.85 -0.93 -3.71
CA GLY A 57 5.78 -1.78 -2.52
C GLY A 57 7.11 -2.35 -2.00
N GLU A 58 8.23 -2.13 -2.69
CA GLU A 58 9.51 -2.80 -2.38
C GLU A 58 10.02 -2.50 -0.97
N ALA A 59 10.02 -1.24 -0.55
CA ALA A 59 10.46 -0.84 0.80
C ALA A 59 9.53 -1.42 1.88
N PHE A 60 8.22 -1.51 1.60
CA PHE A 60 7.29 -2.11 2.55
C PHE A 60 7.48 -3.62 2.66
N ALA A 61 7.78 -4.29 1.53
CA ALA A 61 8.07 -5.71 1.50
C ALA A 61 9.35 -6.04 2.30
N GLU A 62 10.39 -5.22 2.15
CA GLU A 62 11.63 -5.33 2.92
C GLU A 62 11.38 -5.22 4.43
N ALA A 63 10.57 -4.25 4.86
CA ALA A 63 10.21 -4.06 6.27
C ALA A 63 9.35 -5.22 6.83
N LEU A 64 8.54 -5.88 6.00
CA LEU A 64 7.67 -6.99 6.40
C LEU A 64 8.37 -8.36 6.35
N LEU A 65 9.45 -8.50 5.58
CA LEU A 65 10.17 -9.75 5.39
C LEU A 65 10.59 -10.45 6.71
N PRO A 66 11.09 -9.74 7.75
CA PRO A 66 11.45 -10.35 9.03
C PRO A 66 10.27 -10.96 9.81
N HIS A 67 9.03 -10.64 9.42
CA HIS A 67 7.81 -11.10 10.08
C HIS A 67 7.16 -12.29 9.36
N THR A 68 7.77 -12.79 8.29
CA THR A 68 7.33 -14.01 7.60
C THR A 68 7.37 -15.21 8.55
N SER A 69 6.37 -16.09 8.44
CA SER A 69 6.29 -17.31 9.23
C SER A 69 5.74 -18.47 8.41
N TYR A 70 4.42 -18.52 8.24
CA TYR A 70 3.71 -19.51 7.43
C TYR A 70 2.44 -18.89 6.84
N GLY A 71 1.91 -19.52 5.80
CA GLY A 71 0.66 -19.08 5.17
C GLY A 71 0.87 -18.59 3.74
N PRO A 72 -0.10 -17.84 3.19
CA PRO A 72 -0.07 -17.39 1.80
C PRO A 72 0.99 -16.29 1.58
N VAL A 73 1.17 -15.91 0.32
CA VAL A 73 1.97 -14.74 -0.07
C VAL A 73 1.24 -13.45 0.30
N LEU A 74 1.96 -12.53 0.94
CA LEU A 74 1.53 -11.16 1.18
C LEU A 74 2.03 -10.26 0.05
N VAL A 75 1.12 -9.74 -0.77
CA VAL A 75 1.46 -8.76 -1.81
C VAL A 75 1.21 -7.36 -1.26
N VAL A 76 2.22 -6.49 -1.34
CA VAL A 76 2.19 -5.16 -0.74
C VAL A 76 2.42 -4.05 -1.76
N ASP A 77 1.76 -2.91 -1.57
CA ASP A 77 1.98 -1.66 -2.32
C ASP A 77 2.03 -0.47 -1.36
N ASP A 78 2.55 0.66 -1.79
CA ASP A 78 2.61 1.86 -0.95
C ASP A 78 1.24 2.57 -0.84
N VAL A 79 0.63 2.89 -1.98
CA VAL A 79 -0.56 3.74 -2.09
C VAL A 79 -1.61 3.10 -3.00
N LEU A 80 -2.75 2.71 -2.43
CA LEU A 80 -3.91 2.29 -3.21
C LEU A 80 -4.59 3.49 -3.87
N THR A 81 -4.56 3.48 -5.20
CA THR A 81 -5.37 4.34 -6.06
C THR A 81 -6.55 3.56 -6.65
N THR A 82 -6.40 2.95 -7.83
CA THR A 82 -7.42 2.08 -8.43
C THR A 82 -7.30 0.62 -7.99
N GLY A 83 -6.11 0.20 -7.55
CA GLY A 83 -5.79 -1.18 -7.21
C GLY A 83 -5.35 -2.06 -8.38
N ASN A 84 -5.18 -1.51 -9.58
CA ASN A 84 -4.75 -2.30 -10.74
C ASN A 84 -3.32 -2.86 -10.58
N SER A 85 -2.40 -2.10 -9.99
CA SER A 85 -1.00 -2.49 -9.77
C SER A 85 -0.91 -3.73 -8.88
N ILE A 86 -1.46 -3.63 -7.68
CA ILE A 86 -1.44 -4.70 -6.68
C ILE A 86 -2.18 -5.95 -7.17
N ARG A 87 -3.33 -5.80 -7.85
CA ARG A 87 -4.07 -6.93 -8.42
C ARG A 87 -3.30 -7.63 -9.55
N LYS A 88 -2.56 -6.87 -10.36
CA LYS A 88 -1.74 -7.45 -11.42
C LYS A 88 -0.67 -8.37 -10.85
N VAL A 89 0.01 -7.94 -9.79
CA VAL A 89 1.02 -8.77 -9.10
C VAL A 89 0.34 -9.94 -8.38
N ALA A 90 -0.79 -9.70 -7.71
CA ALA A 90 -1.54 -10.73 -7.01
C ALA A 90 -2.01 -11.90 -7.91
N ASN A 91 -2.22 -11.67 -9.20
CA ASN A 91 -2.62 -12.73 -10.14
C ASN A 91 -1.59 -13.86 -10.26
N ASP A 92 -0.33 -13.59 -9.94
CA ASP A 92 0.74 -14.59 -9.96
C ASP A 92 0.73 -15.47 -8.68
N TYR A 93 -0.05 -15.07 -7.66
CA TYR A 93 -0.08 -15.69 -6.33
C TYR A 93 -1.51 -16.02 -5.90
N LYS A 94 -1.86 -17.29 -6.02
CA LYS A 94 -3.18 -17.79 -5.61
C LYS A 94 -3.40 -17.54 -4.11
N ASP A 95 -4.61 -17.07 -3.76
CA ASP A 95 -5.06 -16.83 -2.38
C ASP A 95 -4.16 -15.85 -1.59
N SER A 96 -3.46 -14.95 -2.30
CA SER A 96 -2.61 -13.93 -1.70
C SER A 96 -3.38 -12.95 -0.82
N ILE A 97 -2.73 -12.47 0.24
CA ILE A 97 -3.21 -11.36 1.07
C ILE A 97 -2.72 -10.07 0.43
N LEU A 98 -3.58 -9.06 0.33
CA LEU A 98 -3.23 -7.76 -0.25
C LEU A 98 -3.18 -6.70 0.83
N LEU A 99 -2.10 -5.91 0.87
CA LEU A 99 -1.91 -4.83 1.83
C LEU A 99 -1.38 -3.58 1.16
N VAL A 100 -1.87 -2.42 1.59
CA VAL A 100 -1.25 -1.13 1.28
C VAL A 100 -0.95 -0.31 2.53
N ALA A 101 0.06 0.56 2.48
CA ALA A 101 0.30 1.49 3.59
C ALA A 101 -0.79 2.57 3.64
N PHE A 102 -1.12 3.17 2.49
CA PHE A 102 -2.15 4.20 2.40
C PHE A 102 -3.20 3.83 1.37
N SER A 103 -4.48 3.96 1.73
CA SER A 103 -5.58 3.89 0.78
C SER A 103 -6.23 5.26 0.61
N ARG A 104 -6.31 5.76 -0.63
CA ARG A 104 -6.97 7.02 -0.95
C ARG A 104 -8.49 6.92 -1.07
N MET A 105 -8.99 5.69 -1.09
CA MET A 105 -10.40 5.35 -1.16
C MET A 105 -10.75 4.31 -0.10
N SER A 106 -12.02 3.99 0.09
CA SER A 106 -12.38 2.76 0.81
C SER A 106 -11.70 1.56 0.13
N PRO A 107 -10.87 0.79 0.85
CA PRO A 107 -10.22 -0.38 0.28
C PRO A 107 -11.28 -1.33 -0.29
N HIS A 108 -11.00 -1.88 -1.47
CA HIS A 108 -11.86 -2.91 -2.04
C HIS A 108 -11.87 -4.15 -1.12
N PRO A 109 -12.94 -4.94 -1.10
CA PRO A 109 -12.95 -6.21 -0.38
C PRO A 109 -11.71 -7.05 -0.72
N GLY A 110 -11.03 -7.54 0.32
CA GLY A 110 -9.80 -8.32 0.20
C GLY A 110 -8.50 -7.52 0.13
N ILE A 111 -8.53 -6.19 0.24
CA ILE A 111 -7.33 -5.34 0.38
C ILE A 111 -7.31 -4.73 1.79
N HIS A 112 -6.28 -5.06 2.57
CA HIS A 112 -5.99 -4.43 3.85
C HIS A 112 -5.28 -3.09 3.62
N ALA A 113 -5.51 -2.12 4.51
CA ALA A 113 -4.81 -0.83 4.48
C ALA A 113 -4.45 -0.40 5.89
N VAL A 114 -3.23 0.09 6.11
CA VAL A 114 -2.82 0.64 7.41
C VAL A 114 -3.54 1.95 7.68
N PHE A 115 -3.53 2.86 6.71
CA PHE A 115 -4.29 4.11 6.74
C PHE A 115 -5.29 4.16 5.59
N THR A 116 -6.51 4.61 5.88
CA THR A 116 -7.52 4.89 4.87
C THR A 116 -7.94 6.35 4.96
N LEU A 117 -7.88 7.07 3.85
CA LEU A 117 -8.37 8.43 3.77
C LEU A 117 -9.87 8.44 4.09
N ALA A 118 -10.25 9.30 5.04
CA ALA A 118 -11.66 9.49 5.38
C ALA A 118 -12.46 9.85 4.13
N GLN A 119 -13.56 9.14 3.93
CA GLN A 119 -14.51 9.46 2.87
C GLN A 119 -15.45 10.54 3.41
N SER A 120 -15.82 11.50 2.56
CA SER A 120 -16.97 12.35 2.86
C SER A 120 -18.18 11.46 3.07
N PRO A 121 -19.04 11.72 4.07
CA PRO A 121 -20.36 11.10 4.11
C PRO A 121 -21.03 11.32 2.74
N GLU A 122 -21.62 10.27 2.16
CA GLU A 122 -22.46 10.41 0.96
C GLU A 122 -23.41 11.60 1.18
N GLN A 123 -23.40 12.56 0.26
CA GLN A 123 -24.38 13.66 0.23
C GLN A 123 -25.69 13.15 -0.37
#